data_AF-A0A920HNX1-F1
#
_entry.id   AF-A0A920HNX1-F1
#
_cell.length_a   1.000
_cell.length_b   1.000
_cell.length_c   1.000
_cell.angle_alpha   90.00
_cell.angle_beta   90.00
_cell.angle_gamma   90.00
#
_symmetry.space_group_name_H-M   'P 1'
#
loop_
_entity.id
_entity.type
_entity.pdbx_description
1 polymer ?
#
loop_
_entity_poly.entity_id
_entity_poly.type
_entity_poly.pdbx_seq_one_letter_code
_entity_poly.pdbx_strand_id
1 'polypeptide(L)' 'MELVHNSNEQKKYLHEAVEISDDKPILLDRYLDNAVELDVDVISDGKKKRIGGVLQHIEKSRHSLW' A
#
# COMPACT_ATOMS: atom_id res chain seq x y z
N MET A 1 3.34 0.32 -8.80
CA MET A 1 3.83 -0.09 -7.47
C MET A 1 4.69 -1.31 -7.66
N GLU A 2 5.92 -1.30 -7.13
CA GLU A 2 6.90 -2.37 -7.35
C GLU A 2 7.69 -2.63 -6.07
N LEU A 3 7.97 -3.91 -5.78
CA LEU A 3 8.86 -4.28 -4.70
C LEU A 3 10.31 -4.20 -5.20
N VAL A 4 11.08 -3.34 -4.55
CA VAL A 4 12.47 -3.06 -4.93
C VAL A 4 13.41 -3.76 -3.97
N HIS A 5 14.38 -4.51 -4.49
CA HIS A 5 15.31 -5.29 -3.67
C HIS A 5 16.69 -4.64 -3.52
N ASN A 6 17.06 -3.72 -4.40
CA ASN A 6 18.34 -3.02 -4.35
C ASN A 6 18.27 -1.56 -4.82
N SER A 7 19.34 -0.80 -4.54
CA SER A 7 19.39 0.63 -4.84
C SER A 7 19.38 0.96 -6.35
N ASN A 8 19.77 0.03 -7.23
CA ASN A 8 19.73 0.27 -8.67
C ASN A 8 18.29 0.15 -9.20
N GLU A 9 17.56 -0.88 -8.78
CA GLU A 9 16.13 -1.03 -9.04
C GLU A 9 15.34 0.16 -8.48
N GLN A 10 15.69 0.63 -7.29
CA GLN A 10 15.05 1.80 -6.67
C GLN A 10 15.16 3.04 -7.55
N LYS A 11 16.37 3.33 -8.04
CA LYS A 11 16.63 4.50 -8.89
C LYS A 11 15.89 4.40 -10.22
N LYS A 12 15.85 3.20 -10.81
CA LYS A 12 15.12 2.95 -12.05
C LYS A 12 13.62 3.18 -11.87
N TYR A 13 13.03 2.57 -10.83
CA TYR A 13 11.61 2.73 -10.53
C TYR A 13 11.24 4.18 -10.23
N LEU A 14 12.06 4.90 -9.46
CA LEU A 14 11.83 6.32 -9.18
C LEU A 14 11.86 7.17 -10.45
N HIS A 15 12.78 6.90 -11.37
CA HIS A 15 12.84 7.62 -12.65
C HIS A 15 11.57 7.38 -13.49
N GLU A 16 11.15 6.13 -13.63
CA GLU A 16 9.95 5.76 -14.40
C GLU A 16 8.66 6.28 -13.74
N ALA A 17 8.57 6.22 -12.40
CA ALA A 17 7.41 6.67 -11.66
C ALA A 17 7.24 8.19 -11.66
N VAL A 18 8.34 8.96 -11.74
CA VAL A 18 8.31 10.42 -11.86
C VAL A 18 7.73 10.86 -13.20
N GLU A 19 8.02 10.14 -14.30
CA GLU A 19 7.47 10.47 -15.63
C GLU A 19 5.94 10.29 -15.72
N ILE A 20 5.37 9.44 -14.87
CA ILE A 20 3.95 9.06 -14.89
C ILE A 20 3.14 9.83 -13.81
N SER A 21 3.82 10.48 -12.87
CA SER A 21 3.19 11.18 -11.75
C SER A 21 2.81 12.61 -12.13
N ASP A 22 1.51 12.94 -12.05
CA ASP A 22 0.98 14.32 -12.12
C ASP A 22 1.41 15.18 -10.90
N ASP A 23 2.71 15.42 -10.73
CA ASP A 23 3.33 16.16 -9.62
C ASP A 23 3.00 15.64 -8.20
N LYS A 24 2.56 14.38 -8.08
CA LYS A 24 2.24 13.75 -6.78
C LYS A 24 3.49 13.09 -6.17
N PRO A 25 3.71 13.21 -4.85
CA PRO A 25 4.87 12.60 -4.22
C PRO A 25 4.80 11.07 -4.28
N ILE A 26 5.94 10.43 -4.52
CA ILE A 26 6.08 8.97 -4.50
C ILE A 26 6.24 8.51 -3.05
N LEU A 27 5.41 7.58 -2.61
CA LEU A 27 5.55 6.93 -1.31
C LEU A 27 6.57 5.79 -1.41
N LEU A 28 7.62 5.88 -0.59
CA LEU A 28 8.55 4.80 -0.35
C LEU A 28 8.32 4.26 1.05
N ASP A 29 7.95 2.99 1.16
CA ASP A 29 7.75 2.33 2.45
C ASP A 29 8.55 1.03 2.52
N ARG A 30 8.81 0.58 3.74
CA ARG A 30 9.50 -0.67 4.01
C ARG A 30 8.54 -1.84 3.79
N TYR A 31 9.03 -2.88 3.13
CA TYR A 31 8.30 -4.14 3.03
C TYR A 31 8.17 -4.82 4.41
N LEU A 32 6.93 -5.18 4.75
CA LEU A 32 6.60 -5.91 5.98
C LEU A 32 6.50 -7.41 5.68
N ASP A 33 7.53 -8.16 6.07
CA ASP A 33 7.54 -9.62 5.90
C ASP A 33 6.67 -10.32 6.97
N ASN A 34 5.96 -11.37 6.56
CA ASN A 34 5.04 -12.17 7.39
C ASN A 34 3.96 -11.36 8.14
N ALA A 35 3.58 -10.19 7.63
CA ALA A 35 2.47 -9.43 8.18
C ALA A 35 1.11 -10.05 7.80
N VAL A 36 0.16 -9.89 8.71
CA VAL A 36 -1.26 -10.15 8.45
C VAL A 36 -1.88 -8.88 7.89
N GLU A 37 -2.63 -9.02 6.81
CA GLU A 37 -3.36 -7.92 6.17
C GLU A 37 -4.82 -7.94 6.59
N LEU A 38 -5.34 -6.77 6.95
CA LEU A 38 -6.72 -6.59 7.41
C LEU A 38 -7.36 -5.43 6.66
N ASP A 39 -8.53 -5.68 6.08
CA ASP A 39 -9.42 -4.65 5.55
C ASP A 39 -10.52 -4.33 6.55
N VAL A 40 -10.79 -3.04 6.76
CA VAL A 40 -11.79 -2.57 7.71
C VAL A 40 -12.73 -1.59 7.03
N ASP A 41 -13.99 -1.99 6.89
CA ASP A 41 -15.04 -1.12 6.35
C ASP A 41 -15.63 -0.26 7.47
N VAL A 42 -15.57 1.07 7.31
CA VAL A 42 -16.06 2.03 8.29
C VAL A 42 -16.99 3.06 7.66
N ILE A 43 -18.13 3.30 8.29
CA ILE A 43 -19.04 4.40 7.97
C ILE A 43 -19.01 5.42 9.12
N SER A 44 -18.95 6.70 8.78
CA SER A 44 -18.92 7.82 9.72
C SER A 44 -19.87 8.93 9.27
N ASP A 45 -20.67 9.45 10.20
CA ASP A 45 -21.48 10.66 9.99
C ASP A 45 -20.76 11.94 10.47
N GLY A 46 -19.46 11.84 10.75
CA GLY A 46 -18.63 12.91 11.32
C GLY A 46 -18.65 12.99 12.84
N LYS A 47 -19.68 12.45 13.52
CA LYS A 47 -19.77 12.41 14.99
C LYS A 47 -19.51 11.00 15.50
N LYS A 48 -20.24 10.03 14.96
CA LYS A 48 -20.17 8.61 15.30
C LYS A 48 -19.58 7.82 14.14
N LYS A 49 -18.87 6.76 14.50
CA LYS A 49 -18.25 5.82 13.56
C LYS A 49 -18.85 4.43 13.81
N ARG A 50 -18.98 3.64 12.76
CA ARG A 50 -19.47 2.27 12.77
C ARG A 50 -18.58 1.43 11.89
N ILE A 51 -18.12 0.30 12.42
CA ILE A 51 -17.38 -0.70 11.65
C ILE A 51 -18.42 -1.64 11.06
N GLY A 52 -18.44 -1.74 9.73
CA GLY A 52 -19.30 -2.67 8.99
C GLY A 52 -18.71 -4.08 8.93
N GLY A 53 -17.39 -4.18 8.82
CA GLY A 53 -16.68 -5.45 8.76
C GLY A 53 -15.19 -5.30 9.04
N VAL A 54 -14.60 -6.39 9.52
CA VAL A 54 -13.14 -6.58 9.62
C VAL A 54 -12.85 -7.89 8.90
N LEU A 55 -12.12 -7.82 7.80
CA LEU A 55 -11.76 -8.99 7.00
C LEU A 55 -10.25 -9.20 7.08
N GLN A 56 -9.84 -10.45 7.26
CA GLN A 56 -8.45 -10.84 7.21
C GLN A 56 -8.17 -11.53 5.87
N HIS A 57 -7.12 -11.10 5.19
CA HIS A 57 -6.65 -11.82 4.00
C HIS A 57 -6.00 -13.13 4.43
N ILE A 58 -6.30 -14.21 3.70
CA ILE A 58 -5.74 -15.54 3.97
C ILE A 58 -4.33 -15.64 3.41
N GLU A 59 -4.07 -14.96 2.30
CA GLU A 59 -2.74 -14.69 1.81
C GLU A 59 -1.96 -13.85 2.84
N LYS A 60 -0.65 -14.13 2.97
CA LYS A 60 0.24 -13.21 3.67
C LYS A 60 0.17 -11.86 2.97
N SER A 61 0.42 -10.76 3.70
CA SER A 61 0.63 -9.44 3.10
C SER A 61 1.89 -9.48 2.23
N ARG A 62 1.74 -9.98 1.02
CA ARG A 62 2.35 -9.36 -0.13
C ARG A 62 1.49 -8.14 -0.29
N HIS A 63 2.09 -6.97 -0.25
CA HIS A 63 1.54 -5.78 -0.88
C HIS A 63 1.24 -6.14 -2.35
N SER A 64 0.10 -6.79 -2.57
CA SER A 64 -0.27 -7.45 -3.80
C SER A 64 -1.01 -6.44 -4.65
N LEU A 65 -0.67 -6.44 -5.93
CA LEU A 65 -1.33 -5.69 -6.99
C LEU A 65 -2.84 -5.95 -6.96
N TRP A 66 -3.59 -5.11 -6.26
CA TRP A 66 -5.03 -4.88 -6.40
C TRP A 66 -5.30 -3.39 -6.16
#